data_AF-A0AA44F8S2-F1
#
_entry.id   AF-A0AA44F8S2-F1
#
_cell.length_a   1.000
_cell.length_b   1.000
_cell.length_c   1.000
_cell.angle_alpha   90.00
_cell.angle_beta   90.00
_cell.angle_gamma   90.00
#
_symmetry.space_group_name_H-M   'P 1'
#
loop_
_entity.id
_entity.type
_entity.pdbx_description
1 polymer ?
#
loop_
_entity_poly.entity_id
_entity_poly.type
_entity_poly.pdbx_seq_one_letter_code
_entity_poly.pdbx_strand_id
1 'polypeptide(L)'
;MTEQMTRADRDTLVKIARQRERVAKSEAKSRAAQLLADFEKQLDRRYQYDENEIWTASIKAAKAAINEAQAKVAAECERLGIPKDFAPTIQLGWESAGRQASKQQRTEMRRVATKQVEAMLKAASNAIERRSLETQEKIMVGGLSTEDARQFLESMPTAESLMPVLEVDSVETLLLEEKRT
;
A
#
# COMPACT_ATOMS: atom_id res chain seq x y z
N MET A 1 -32.41 28.86 -31.40
CA MET A 1 -32.56 27.53 -32.02
C MET A 1 -31.46 26.65 -31.48
N THR A 2 -31.78 25.65 -30.66
CA THR A 2 -30.83 24.63 -30.22
C THR A 2 -30.55 23.72 -31.41
N GLU A 3 -29.33 23.76 -31.94
CA GLU A 3 -28.89 22.86 -33.01
C GLU A 3 -29.10 21.40 -32.55
N GLN A 4 -29.95 20.67 -33.28
CA GLN A 4 -30.17 19.25 -33.01
C GLN A 4 -28.90 18.47 -33.36
N MET A 5 -28.38 17.72 -32.39
CA MET A 5 -27.20 16.90 -32.53
C MET A 5 -27.35 15.88 -33.67
N THR A 6 -26.44 15.90 -34.64
CA THR A 6 -26.51 14.99 -35.79
C THR A 6 -26.11 13.57 -35.41
N ARG A 7 -26.33 12.60 -36.31
CA ARG A 7 -25.82 11.23 -36.11
C ARG A 7 -24.29 11.19 -36.07
N ALA A 8 -23.62 11.99 -36.89
CA ALA A 8 -22.15 12.05 -36.93
C ALA A 8 -21.57 12.61 -35.63
N ASP A 9 -22.25 13.58 -35.01
CA ASP A 9 -21.86 14.14 -33.72
C ASP A 9 -21.99 13.09 -32.60
N ARG A 10 -23.10 12.33 -32.58
CA ARG A 10 -23.30 11.22 -31.64
C ARG A 10 -22.21 10.15 -31.76
N ASP A 11 -21.91 9.72 -32.99
CA ASP A 11 -20.87 8.72 -33.24
C ASP A 11 -19.49 9.22 -32.79
N THR A 12 -19.20 10.51 -32.96
CA THR A 12 -17.96 11.13 -32.52
C THR A 12 -17.88 11.22 -31.00
N LEU A 13 -18.96 11.63 -30.33
CA LEU A 13 -19.02 11.72 -28.87
C LEU A 13 -18.89 10.35 -28.20
N VAL A 14 -19.52 9.30 -28.74
CA VAL A 14 -19.35 7.92 -28.25
C VAL A 14 -17.89 7.46 -28.35
N LYS A 15 -17.19 7.80 -29.45
CA LYS A 15 -15.75 7.51 -29.60
C LYS A 15 -14.92 8.23 -28.54
N ILE A 16 -15.20 9.51 -28.29
CA ILE A 16 -14.51 10.30 -27.28
C ILE A 16 -14.75 9.71 -25.88
N ALA A 17 -15.99 9.35 -25.54
CA ALA A 17 -16.31 8.74 -24.25
C ALA A 17 -15.49 7.46 -23.99
N ARG A 18 -15.40 6.57 -25.01
CA ARG A 18 -14.57 5.35 -24.94
C ARG A 18 -13.08 5.64 -24.81
N GLN A 19 -12.58 6.68 -25.48
CA GLN A 19 -11.18 7.10 -25.35
C GLN A 19 -10.89 7.64 -23.94
N ARG A 20 -11.76 8.49 -23.40
CA ARG A 20 -11.65 9.01 -22.03
C ARG A 20 -11.68 7.89 -20.99
N GLU A 21 -12.56 6.90 -21.15
CA GLU A 21 -12.60 5.71 -20.30
C GLU A 21 -11.25 4.97 -20.27
N ARG A 22 -10.62 4.75 -21.44
CA ARG A 22 -9.31 4.09 -21.54
C ARG A 22 -8.22 4.89 -20.85
N VAL A 23 -8.20 6.21 -21.03
CA VAL A 23 -7.25 7.12 -20.39
C VAL A 23 -7.42 7.07 -18.86
N ALA A 24 -8.65 7.25 -18.37
CA ALA A 24 -8.95 7.23 -16.94
C ALA A 24 -8.58 5.90 -16.27
N LYS A 25 -8.77 4.74 -16.94
CA LYS A 25 -8.28 3.45 -16.44
C LYS A 25 -6.76 3.37 -16.39
N SER A 26 -6.08 3.93 -17.39
CA SER A 26 -4.61 4.00 -17.40
C SER A 26 -4.10 4.87 -16.26
N GLU A 27 -4.75 6.01 -16.00
CA GLU A 27 -4.45 6.89 -14.87
C GLU A 27 -4.70 6.20 -13.54
N ALA A 28 -5.78 5.43 -13.39
CA ALA A 28 -6.04 4.63 -12.19
C ALA A 28 -4.93 3.61 -11.93
N LYS A 29 -4.40 2.95 -12.96
CA LYS A 29 -3.24 2.05 -12.83
C LYS A 29 -1.97 2.79 -12.41
N SER A 30 -1.70 3.95 -13.01
CA SER A 30 -0.57 4.79 -12.63
C SER A 30 -0.67 5.23 -11.17
N ARG A 31 -1.87 5.65 -10.75
CA ARG A 31 -2.17 6.03 -9.36
C ARG A 31 -1.98 4.86 -8.40
N ALA A 32 -2.42 3.65 -8.76
CA ALA A 32 -2.19 2.45 -7.95
C ALA A 32 -0.70 2.20 -7.71
N ALA A 33 0.13 2.31 -8.77
CA ALA A 33 1.57 2.16 -8.64
C ALA A 33 2.19 3.25 -7.74
N GLN A 34 1.73 4.50 -7.88
CA GLN A 34 2.16 5.61 -7.04
C GLN A 34 1.81 5.40 -5.56
N LEU A 35 0.60 4.93 -5.26
CA LEU A 35 0.16 4.64 -3.89
C LEU A 35 1.04 3.57 -3.24
N LEU A 36 1.39 2.51 -3.97
CA LEU A 36 2.31 1.48 -3.45
C LEU A 36 3.71 2.02 -3.23
N ALA A 37 4.23 2.82 -4.16
CA ALA A 37 5.56 3.41 -4.03
C ALA A 37 5.64 4.37 -2.83
N ASP A 38 4.60 5.18 -2.60
CA ASP A 38 4.55 6.09 -1.46
C ASP A 38 4.34 5.34 -0.15
N PHE A 39 3.59 4.24 -0.15
CA PHE A 39 3.49 3.36 1.01
C PHE A 39 4.83 2.72 1.40
N GLU A 40 5.63 2.27 0.43
CA GLU A 40 6.99 1.76 0.72
C GLU A 40 7.88 2.85 1.35
N LYS A 41 7.84 4.09 0.85
CA LYS A 41 8.58 5.20 1.47
C LYS A 41 8.16 5.45 2.92
N GLN A 42 6.87 5.32 3.21
CA GLN A 42 6.36 5.44 4.58
C GLN A 42 6.87 4.30 5.47
N LEU A 43 6.88 3.05 4.97
CA LEU A 43 7.49 1.92 5.68
C LEU A 43 8.98 2.16 5.94
N ASP A 44 9.75 2.58 4.93
CA ASP A 44 11.19 2.80 5.10
C ASP A 44 11.47 3.91 6.13
N ARG A 45 10.66 4.99 6.13
CA ARG A 45 10.75 6.03 7.16
C ARG A 45 10.40 5.49 8.54
N ARG A 46 9.33 4.70 8.67
CA ARG A 46 8.88 4.11 9.96
C ARG A 46 9.93 3.19 10.56
N TYR A 47 10.64 2.44 9.71
CA TYR A 47 11.62 1.43 10.09
C TYR A 47 13.08 1.88 9.85
N GLN A 48 13.34 3.19 9.74
CA GLN A 48 14.67 3.73 9.42
C GLN A 48 15.77 3.32 10.42
N TYR A 49 15.39 3.01 11.67
CA TYR A 49 16.32 2.52 12.69
C TYR A 49 16.95 1.16 12.34
N ASP A 50 16.32 0.36 11.48
CA ASP A 50 16.86 -0.94 11.06
C ASP A 50 18.07 -0.81 10.11
N GLU A 51 18.26 0.34 9.48
CA GLU A 51 19.39 0.69 8.61
C GLU A 51 20.39 1.64 9.30
N ASN A 52 20.17 1.92 10.58
CA ASN A 52 21.04 2.83 11.32
C ASN A 52 22.39 2.17 11.65
N GLU A 53 23.47 2.72 11.06
CA GLU A 53 24.83 2.22 11.24
C GLU A 53 25.31 2.32 12.70
N ILE A 54 24.91 3.39 13.42
CA ILE A 54 25.25 3.59 14.84
C ILE A 54 24.60 2.49 15.67
N TRP A 55 23.31 2.21 15.44
CA TRP A 55 22.61 1.12 16.12
C TRP A 55 23.24 -0.24 15.84
N THR A 56 23.62 -0.48 14.57
CA THR A 56 24.31 -1.71 14.16
C THR A 56 25.65 -1.87 14.88
N ALA A 57 26.44 -0.79 14.97
CA ALA A 57 27.70 -0.79 15.69
C ALA A 57 27.51 -1.01 17.21
N SER A 58 26.52 -0.34 17.82
CA SER A 58 26.19 -0.52 19.24
C SER A 58 25.77 -1.95 19.57
N ILE A 59 24.93 -2.58 18.74
CA ILE A 59 24.52 -3.98 18.93
C ILE A 59 25.70 -4.93 18.73
N LYS A 60 26.60 -4.66 17.79
CA LYS A 60 27.82 -5.45 17.60
C LYS A 60 28.73 -5.36 18.84
N ALA A 61 28.91 -4.17 19.39
CA ALA A 61 29.71 -3.96 20.61
C ALA A 61 29.09 -4.67 21.83
N ALA A 62 27.77 -4.55 22.02
CA ALA A 62 27.05 -5.22 23.10
C ALA A 62 27.17 -6.76 23.01
N LYS A 63 27.03 -7.33 21.81
CA LYS A 63 27.23 -8.78 21.58
C LYS A 63 28.66 -9.22 21.92
N ALA A 64 29.67 -8.41 21.59
CA ALA A 64 31.05 -8.72 21.92
C ALA A 64 31.26 -8.77 23.46
N ALA A 65 30.74 -7.78 24.18
CA ALA A 65 30.80 -7.74 25.64
C ALA A 65 30.07 -8.93 26.29
N ILE A 66 28.92 -9.32 25.76
CA ILE A 66 28.16 -10.48 26.25
C ILE A 66 28.92 -11.78 26.02
N ASN A 67 29.54 -11.96 24.85
CA ASN A 67 30.35 -13.15 24.58
C ASN A 67 31.54 -13.25 25.54
N GLU A 68 32.19 -12.13 25.85
CA GLU A 68 33.27 -12.08 26.84
C GLU A 68 32.77 -12.45 28.24
N ALA A 69 31.64 -11.86 28.68
CA ALA A 69 31.05 -12.17 29.97
C ALA A 69 30.61 -13.63 30.07
N GLN A 70 29.97 -14.16 29.02
CA GLN A 70 29.54 -15.56 28.95
C GLN A 70 30.73 -16.52 29.02
N ALA A 71 31.87 -16.18 28.39
CA ALA A 71 33.09 -16.98 28.47
C ALA A 71 33.66 -17.03 29.91
N LYS A 72 33.64 -15.89 30.63
CA LYS A 72 34.06 -15.84 32.05
C LYS A 72 33.16 -16.69 32.93
N VAL A 73 31.83 -16.59 32.74
CA VAL A 73 30.85 -17.40 33.45
C VAL A 73 31.05 -18.90 33.17
N ALA A 74 31.28 -19.27 31.91
CA ALA A 74 31.50 -20.66 31.52
C ALA A 74 32.78 -21.25 32.16
N ALA A 75 33.88 -20.49 32.17
CA ALA A 75 35.13 -20.91 32.80
C ALA A 75 34.97 -21.11 34.32
N GLU A 76 34.21 -20.24 34.98
CA GLU A 76 33.95 -20.37 36.41
C GLU A 76 33.01 -21.54 36.73
N CYS A 77 32.01 -21.80 35.89
CA CYS A 77 31.16 -22.99 36.02
C CYS A 77 31.98 -24.28 35.90
N GLU A 78 32.90 -24.34 34.94
CA GLU A 78 33.82 -25.48 34.77
C GLU A 78 34.70 -25.66 36.01
N ARG A 79 35.27 -24.57 36.55
CA ARG A 79 36.09 -24.59 37.77
C ARG A 79 35.31 -25.11 38.99
N LEU A 80 34.03 -24.81 39.07
CA LEU A 80 33.14 -25.22 40.17
C LEU A 80 32.50 -26.60 39.94
N GLY A 81 32.76 -27.26 38.81
CA GLY A 81 32.16 -28.55 38.46
C GLY A 81 30.66 -28.46 38.14
N ILE A 82 30.16 -27.27 37.79
CA ILE A 82 28.77 -27.06 37.38
C ILE A 82 28.61 -27.63 35.96
N PRO A 83 27.73 -28.63 35.74
CA PRO A 83 27.51 -29.17 34.40
C PRO A 83 26.95 -28.10 33.46
N LYS A 84 27.27 -28.20 32.17
CA LYS A 84 26.87 -27.20 31.16
C LYS A 84 25.37 -26.92 31.11
N ASP A 85 24.53 -27.93 31.36
CA ASP A 85 23.07 -27.80 31.35
C ASP A 85 22.54 -26.90 32.49
N PHE A 86 23.34 -26.70 33.53
CA PHE A 86 23.05 -25.83 34.67
C PHE A 86 23.80 -24.49 34.61
N ALA A 87 24.64 -24.28 33.58
CA ALA A 87 25.40 -23.05 33.44
C ALA A 87 24.47 -21.89 33.05
N PRO A 88 24.53 -20.73 33.72
CA PRO A 88 23.70 -19.58 33.38
C PRO A 88 24.11 -18.99 32.02
N THR A 89 23.13 -18.39 31.34
CA THR A 89 23.32 -17.75 30.03
C THR A 89 22.92 -16.29 30.07
N ILE A 90 23.67 -15.47 29.34
CA ILE A 90 23.41 -14.05 29.12
C ILE A 90 22.87 -13.90 27.71
N GLN A 91 21.70 -13.29 27.57
CA GLN A 91 21.05 -13.08 26.28
C GLN A 91 20.79 -11.60 26.03
N LEU A 92 21.02 -11.17 24.78
CA LEU A 92 20.61 -9.88 24.26
C LEU A 92 19.55 -10.08 23.20
N GLY A 93 18.37 -9.55 23.47
CA GLY A 93 17.24 -9.56 22.57
C GLY A 93 16.41 -8.30 22.75
N TRP A 94 15.44 -8.14 21.88
CA TRP A 94 14.35 -7.20 22.11
C TRP A 94 13.37 -7.82 23.13
N GLU A 95 12.65 -7.01 23.91
CA GLU A 95 11.60 -7.51 24.82
C GLU A 95 10.47 -8.26 24.07
N SER A 96 10.31 -8.01 22.77
CA SER A 96 9.43 -8.75 21.85
C SER A 96 10.26 -9.44 20.75
N ALA A 97 9.65 -10.19 19.83
CA ALA A 97 10.34 -10.87 18.73
C ALA A 97 11.16 -9.95 17.77
N GLY A 98 11.23 -8.64 18.06
CA GLY A 98 12.33 -7.77 17.64
C GLY A 98 12.39 -7.49 16.14
N ARG A 99 13.60 -7.47 15.56
CA ARG A 99 13.83 -7.25 14.13
C ARG A 99 13.13 -8.30 13.24
N GLN A 100 13.00 -9.54 13.70
CA GLN A 100 12.28 -10.58 12.94
C GLN A 100 10.77 -10.31 12.94
N ALA A 101 10.20 -9.92 14.09
CA ALA A 101 8.81 -9.45 14.15
C ALA A 101 8.59 -8.20 13.27
N SER A 102 9.52 -7.25 13.27
CA SER A 102 9.50 -6.06 12.39
C SER A 102 9.50 -6.46 10.90
N LYS A 103 10.38 -7.39 10.50
CA LYS A 103 10.43 -7.89 9.12
C LYS A 103 9.14 -8.59 8.71
N GLN A 104 8.61 -9.47 9.57
CA GLN A 104 7.36 -10.18 9.32
C GLN A 104 6.17 -9.21 9.28
N GLN A 105 6.14 -8.22 10.17
CA GLN A 105 5.15 -7.15 10.19
C GLN A 105 5.21 -6.31 8.92
N ARG A 106 6.40 -5.91 8.44
CA ARG A 106 6.57 -5.21 7.16
C ARG A 106 6.02 -6.02 5.98
N THR A 107 6.33 -7.32 5.93
CA THR A 107 5.81 -8.21 4.88
C THR A 107 4.28 -8.29 4.92
N GLU A 108 3.69 -8.44 6.10
CA GLU A 108 2.22 -8.45 6.24
C GLU A 108 1.59 -7.11 5.88
N MET A 109 2.19 -5.99 6.31
CA MET A 109 1.73 -4.64 5.96
C MET A 109 1.77 -4.42 4.45
N ARG A 110 2.82 -4.87 3.75
CA ARG A 110 2.88 -4.84 2.28
C ARG A 110 1.76 -5.67 1.67
N ARG A 111 1.55 -6.90 2.14
CA ARG A 111 0.49 -7.78 1.64
C ARG A 111 -0.89 -7.11 1.75
N VAL A 112 -1.20 -6.50 2.89
CA VAL A 112 -2.47 -5.81 3.11
C VAL A 112 -2.58 -4.57 2.21
N ALA A 113 -1.53 -3.75 2.13
CA ALA A 113 -1.52 -2.58 1.27
C ALA A 113 -1.70 -2.94 -0.22
N THR A 114 -1.02 -3.97 -0.72
CA THR A 114 -1.21 -4.47 -2.08
C THR A 114 -2.64 -4.89 -2.34
N LYS A 115 -3.23 -5.72 -1.46
CA LYS A 115 -4.64 -6.13 -1.59
C LYS A 115 -5.60 -4.93 -1.59
N GLN A 116 -5.36 -3.96 -0.71
CA GLN A 116 -6.21 -2.78 -0.61
C GLN A 116 -6.12 -1.91 -1.87
N VAL A 117 -4.91 -1.66 -2.38
CA VAL A 117 -4.71 -0.92 -3.63
C VAL A 117 -5.32 -1.65 -4.83
N GLU A 118 -5.20 -2.98 -4.90
CA GLU A 118 -5.86 -3.80 -5.93
C GLU A 118 -7.39 -3.69 -5.86
N ALA A 119 -7.96 -3.74 -4.66
CA ALA A 119 -9.40 -3.55 -4.46
C ALA A 119 -9.86 -2.15 -4.87
N MET A 120 -9.10 -1.11 -4.51
CA MET A 120 -9.35 0.27 -4.93
C MET A 120 -9.27 0.43 -6.44
N LEU A 121 -8.25 -0.14 -7.09
CA LEU A 121 -8.09 -0.09 -8.54
C LEU A 121 -9.26 -0.78 -9.26
N LYS A 122 -9.70 -1.94 -8.76
CA LYS A 122 -10.84 -2.67 -9.32
C LYS A 122 -12.13 -1.86 -9.16
N ALA A 123 -12.37 -1.28 -7.98
CA ALA A 123 -13.52 -0.44 -7.72
C ALA A 123 -13.54 0.81 -8.63
N ALA A 124 -12.40 1.49 -8.75
CA ALA A 124 -12.25 2.66 -9.60
C ALA A 124 -12.46 2.32 -11.08
N SER A 125 -11.88 1.22 -11.56
CA SER A 125 -12.07 0.76 -12.95
C SER A 125 -13.53 0.48 -13.25
N ASN A 126 -14.24 -0.21 -12.36
CA ASN A 126 -15.67 -0.49 -12.51
C ASN A 126 -16.52 0.78 -12.51
N ALA A 127 -16.19 1.76 -11.66
CA ALA A 127 -16.89 3.05 -11.61
C ALA A 127 -16.69 3.84 -12.92
N ILE A 128 -15.46 3.85 -13.46
CA ILE A 128 -15.13 4.48 -14.75
C ILE A 128 -15.89 3.81 -15.90
N GLU A 129 -15.93 2.48 -15.93
CA GLU A 129 -16.70 1.70 -16.93
C GLU A 129 -18.19 2.02 -16.89
N ARG A 130 -18.78 1.97 -15.69
CA ARG A 130 -20.21 2.26 -15.51
C ARG A 130 -20.54 3.67 -15.98
N ARG A 131 -19.71 4.67 -15.63
CA ARG A 131 -19.94 6.05 -16.05
C ARG A 131 -19.79 6.24 -17.56
N SER A 132 -18.83 5.58 -18.19
CA SER A 132 -18.66 5.58 -19.65
C SER A 132 -19.89 4.99 -20.35
N LEU A 133 -20.42 3.89 -19.84
CA LEU A 133 -21.63 3.25 -20.37
C LEU A 133 -22.86 4.16 -20.26
N GLU A 134 -23.13 4.71 -19.07
CA GLU A 134 -24.23 5.67 -18.84
C GLU A 134 -24.13 6.88 -19.78
N THR A 135 -22.91 7.36 -20.03
CA THR A 135 -22.67 8.49 -20.94
C THR A 135 -23.00 8.11 -22.38
N GLN A 136 -22.56 6.93 -22.84
CA GLN A 136 -22.88 6.43 -24.18
C GLN A 136 -24.38 6.22 -24.38
N GLU A 137 -25.08 5.65 -23.39
CA GLU A 137 -26.54 5.48 -23.43
C GLU A 137 -27.27 6.81 -23.61
N LYS A 138 -26.90 7.84 -22.83
CA LYS A 138 -27.53 9.18 -22.92
C LYS A 138 -27.28 9.87 -24.26
N ILE A 139 -26.07 9.74 -24.82
CA ILE A 139 -25.75 10.26 -26.16
C ILE A 139 -26.61 9.57 -27.22
N MET A 140 -26.80 8.24 -27.11
CA MET A 140 -27.53 7.45 -28.10
C MET A 140 -29.05 7.70 -28.06
N VAL A 141 -29.64 7.84 -26.86
CA VAL A 141 -31.07 8.10 -26.67
C VAL A 141 -31.48 9.53 -27.09
N GLY A 142 -30.51 10.40 -27.40
CA GLY A 142 -30.76 11.77 -27.90
C GLY A 142 -31.26 12.73 -26.81
N GLY A 143 -31.13 12.36 -25.53
CA GLY A 143 -31.66 13.12 -24.40
C GLY A 143 -30.80 14.28 -23.90
N LEU A 144 -29.64 14.53 -24.51
CA LEU A 144 -28.74 15.63 -24.13
C LEU A 144 -28.52 16.56 -25.32
N SER A 145 -28.63 17.86 -25.09
CA SER A 145 -28.12 18.84 -26.06
C SER A 145 -26.59 18.77 -26.13
N THR A 146 -25.98 19.36 -27.15
CA THR A 146 -24.51 19.36 -27.33
C THR A 146 -23.77 19.92 -26.12
N GLU A 147 -24.36 20.91 -25.43
CA GLU A 147 -23.76 21.51 -24.23
C GLU A 147 -23.89 20.60 -23.01
N ASP A 148 -25.06 19.99 -22.80
CA ASP A 148 -25.29 19.06 -21.69
C ASP A 148 -24.38 17.82 -21.81
N ALA A 149 -24.14 17.37 -23.04
CA ALA A 149 -23.22 16.27 -23.31
C ALA A 149 -21.76 16.60 -22.91
N ARG A 150 -21.31 17.85 -23.13
CA ARG A 150 -19.96 18.28 -22.75
C ARG A 150 -19.79 18.38 -21.24
N GLN A 151 -20.71 19.03 -20.53
CA GLN A 151 -20.66 19.11 -19.06
C GLN A 151 -20.71 17.73 -18.42
N PHE A 152 -21.52 16.81 -18.96
CA PHE A 152 -21.60 15.45 -18.44
C PHE A 152 -20.29 14.67 -18.62
N LEU A 153 -19.61 14.86 -19.76
CA LEU A 153 -18.29 14.29 -20.01
C LEU A 153 -17.19 14.84 -19.08
N GLU A 154 -17.34 16.08 -18.60
CA GLU A 154 -16.43 16.69 -17.62
C GLU A 154 -16.70 16.22 -16.18
N SER A 155 -17.94 15.83 -15.87
CA SER A 155 -18.33 15.28 -14.56
C SER A 155 -17.84 13.85 -14.29
N MET A 156 -17.03 13.27 -15.17
CA MET A 156 -16.50 11.92 -14.97
C MET A 156 -15.60 11.89 -13.73
N PRO A 157 -15.78 10.90 -12.82
CA PRO A 157 -14.96 10.81 -11.63
C PRO A 157 -13.50 10.55 -12.02
N THR A 158 -12.58 11.22 -11.33
CA THR A 158 -11.15 11.08 -11.56
C THR A 158 -10.59 9.90 -10.78
N ALA A 159 -9.47 9.34 -11.22
CA ALA A 159 -8.77 8.29 -10.48
C ALA A 159 -8.42 8.74 -9.05
N GLU A 160 -8.09 10.01 -8.85
CA GLU A 160 -7.70 10.58 -7.56
C GLU A 160 -8.87 10.63 -6.57
N SER A 161 -10.08 10.98 -7.02
CA SER A 161 -11.25 11.00 -6.13
C SER A 161 -11.73 9.59 -5.75
N LEU A 162 -11.47 8.61 -6.60
CA LEU A 162 -11.84 7.21 -6.37
C LEU A 162 -10.75 6.40 -5.64
N MET A 163 -9.52 6.92 -5.59
CA MET A 163 -8.37 6.24 -4.99
C MET A 163 -7.64 7.16 -4.00
N PRO A 164 -8.21 7.38 -2.81
CA PRO A 164 -7.60 8.23 -1.78
C PRO A 164 -6.26 7.67 -1.27
N VAL A 165 -5.49 8.53 -0.62
CA VAL A 165 -4.16 8.19 -0.09
C VAL A 165 -4.24 7.07 0.95
N LEU A 166 -3.29 6.14 0.89
CA LEU A 166 -3.13 5.06 1.86
C LEU A 166 -2.07 5.46 2.89
N GLU A 167 -2.49 5.72 4.12
CA GLU A 167 -1.61 6.03 5.26
C GLU A 167 -1.26 4.75 6.04
N VAL A 168 -0.05 4.70 6.63
CA VAL A 168 0.40 3.54 7.44
C VAL A 168 -0.58 3.17 8.55
N ASP A 169 -1.11 4.16 9.27
CA ASP A 169 -2.04 3.94 10.40
C ASP A 169 -3.35 3.28 9.94
N SER A 170 -3.82 3.63 8.74
CA SER A 170 -5.01 3.01 8.14
C SER A 170 -4.77 1.53 7.80
N VAL A 171 -3.59 1.18 7.30
CA VAL A 171 -3.23 -0.22 7.00
C VAL A 171 -3.05 -1.03 8.28
N GLU A 172 -2.51 -0.43 9.33
CA GLU A 172 -2.37 -1.09 10.63
C GLU A 172 -3.74 -1.45 11.22
N THR A 173 -4.71 -0.54 11.11
CA THR A 173 -6.11 -0.78 11.51
C THR A 173 -6.71 -1.96 10.74
N LEU A 174 -6.57 -1.98 9.41
CA LEU A 174 -7.07 -3.08 8.56
C LEU A 174 -6.42 -4.43 8.92
N LEU A 175 -5.12 -4.45 9.20
CA LEU A 175 -4.41 -5.66 9.62
C LEU A 175 -4.95 -6.20 10.95
N LEU A 176 -5.28 -5.31 11.90
CA LEU A 176 -5.88 -5.71 13.18
C LEU A 176 -7.29 -6.28 13.00
N GLU A 177 -8.07 -5.75 12.07
CA GLU A 177 -9.40 -6.27 11.72
C GLU A 177 -9.33 -7.65 11.06
N GLU A 178 -8.44 -7.85 10.07
CA GLU A 178 -8.23 -9.18 9.45
C GLU A 178 -7.87 -10.25 10.49
N LYS A 179 -7.04 -9.91 11.49
CA LYS A 179 -6.62 -10.85 12.54
C LYS A 179 -7.71 -11.20 13.55
N ARG A 180 -8.78 -10.40 13.64
CA ARG A 180 -9.92 -10.63 14.54
C ARG A 180 -11.03 -11.49 13.92
N THR A 181 -10.94 -11.75 12.61
CA THR A 181 -11.92 -12.50 11.83
C THR A 181 -11.44 -13.93 11.61
#